data_AF-A0A1Z9H0H0-F1
#
_entry.id   AF-A0A1Z9H0H0-F1
#
_cell.length_a   1.000
_cell.length_b   1.000
_cell.length_c   1.000
_cell.angle_alpha   90.00
_cell.angle_beta   90.00
_cell.angle_gamma   90.00
#
_symmetry.space_group_name_H-M   'P 1'
#
loop_
_entity.id
_entity.type
_entity.pdbx_description
1 polymer ?
#
loop_
_entity_poly.entity_id
_entity_poly.type
_entity_poly.pdbx_seq_one_letter_code
_entity_poly.pdbx_strand_id
1 'polypeptide(L)'
;MKIYEISKTDLYSLEPINEGPRQIFGRTGRSKAKGKAGITTQRFRCPTGPRKGRIVANPSTCNKPLNIKQSQKLKGTRQAKGSIQGARSSYTKKYSQASQRVKRSNLALKARRGKR
;
A
#
# COMPACT_ATOMS: atom_id res chain seq x y z
N MET A 1 33.63 29.71 40.18
CA MET A 1 32.67 28.61 40.46
C MET A 1 31.25 29.14 40.40
N LYS A 2 30.49 28.76 39.37
CA LYS A 2 29.07 28.40 39.49
C LYS A 2 28.72 27.60 38.25
N ILE A 3 28.86 26.29 38.43
CA ILE A 3 28.39 25.25 37.53
C ILE A 3 26.87 25.39 37.64
N TYR A 4 26.21 25.97 36.65
CA TYR A 4 24.75 26.05 36.67
C TYR A 4 24.24 24.63 36.38
N GLU A 5 23.74 24.01 37.45
CA GLU A 5 23.05 22.73 37.43
C GLU A 5 21.95 22.76 36.37
N ILE A 6 22.11 21.89 35.37
CA ILE A 6 21.03 21.50 34.48
C ILE A 6 20.06 20.70 35.36
N SER A 7 19.00 21.35 35.82
CA SER A 7 17.94 20.72 36.60
C SER A 7 17.35 19.54 35.82
N LYS A 8 17.19 18.41 36.50
CA LYS A 8 16.62 17.14 36.03
C LYS A 8 15.19 17.24 35.46
N THR A 9 14.61 18.43 35.41
CA THR A 9 13.25 18.72 34.95
C THR A 9 13.14 18.94 33.44
N ASP A 10 14.25 19.16 32.73
CA ASP A 10 14.23 19.29 31.26
C ASP A 10 14.32 17.93 30.53
N LEU A 11 14.43 16.84 31.29
CA LEU A 11 14.47 15.47 30.77
C LEU A 11 13.08 14.86 30.47
N TYR A 12 11.99 15.60 30.68
CA TYR A 12 10.64 15.15 30.35
C TYR A 12 10.05 15.89 29.15
N SER A 13 10.63 15.69 27.97
CA SER A 13 9.93 15.93 26.70
C SER A 13 10.45 15.08 25.54
N LEU A 14 11.19 14.00 25.80
CA LEU A 14 11.51 12.99 24.79
C LEU A 14 10.36 11.97 24.61
N GLU A 15 9.11 12.43 24.59
CA GLU A 15 8.10 11.64 23.91
C GLU A 15 8.40 11.74 22.41
N PRO A 16 8.64 10.62 21.70
CA PRO A 16 8.79 10.68 20.26
C PRO A 16 7.50 11.27 19.70
N ILE A 17 7.58 12.44 19.06
CA ILE A 17 6.51 13.07 18.27
C ILE A 17 5.88 12.03 17.33
N ASN A 18 4.87 11.32 17.83
CA ASN A 18 4.16 10.24 17.14
C ASN A 18 3.01 10.78 16.29
N GLU A 19 2.80 12.09 16.34
CA GLU A 19 1.62 12.76 15.80
C GLU A 19 1.83 13.27 14.37
N GLY A 20 3.10 13.30 13.92
CA GLY A 20 3.48 13.73 12.58
C GLY A 20 3.54 12.58 11.55
N PRO A 21 3.11 12.80 10.28
CA PRO A 21 3.23 11.80 9.23
C PRO A 21 4.69 11.44 8.95
N ARG A 22 5.03 10.15 9.08
CA ARG A 22 6.42 9.66 8.93
C ARG A 22 6.79 9.53 7.46
N GLN A 23 7.85 10.18 7.03
CA GLN A 23 8.35 10.11 5.65
C GLN A 23 9.04 8.79 5.36
N ILE A 24 8.81 8.23 4.17
CA ILE A 24 9.32 6.96 3.69
C ILE A 24 9.65 7.05 2.21
N PHE A 25 10.73 6.42 1.80
CA PHE A 25 11.06 6.26 0.39
C PHE A 25 10.23 5.14 -0.22
N GLY A 26 9.38 5.50 -1.19
CA GLY A 26 8.64 4.54 -1.99
C GLY A 26 9.24 4.42 -3.37
N ARG A 27 9.41 3.18 -3.85
CA ARG A 27 9.72 2.92 -5.25
C ARG A 27 8.46 3.21 -6.06
N THR A 28 8.51 4.18 -6.97
CA THR A 28 7.47 4.26 -8.00
C THR A 28 7.76 3.26 -9.12
N GLY A 29 6.73 2.89 -9.87
CA GLY A 29 6.87 2.00 -11.03
C GLY A 29 7.88 2.52 -12.06
N ARG A 30 8.19 1.70 -13.07
CA ARG A 30 9.17 2.02 -14.13
C ARG A 30 8.95 3.44 -14.65
N SER A 31 10.02 4.25 -14.70
CA SER A 31 10.00 5.55 -15.35
C SER A 31 9.48 5.41 -16.78
N LYS A 32 8.62 6.31 -17.24
CA LYS A 32 8.18 6.33 -18.65
C LYS A 32 9.33 6.59 -19.64
N ALA A 33 10.49 7.03 -19.16
CA ALA A 33 11.72 7.16 -19.94
C ALA A 33 12.49 5.83 -19.94
N LYS A 34 12.82 5.31 -21.14
CA LYS A 34 13.77 4.19 -21.31
C LYS A 34 15.10 4.56 -20.65
N GLY A 35 15.59 3.74 -19.72
CA GLY A 35 16.95 3.86 -19.16
C GLY A 35 17.11 4.54 -17.80
N LYS A 36 16.06 5.07 -17.16
CA LYS A 36 16.20 5.64 -15.80
C LYS A 36 15.89 4.58 -14.72
N ALA A 37 16.87 4.34 -13.85
CA ALA A 37 16.71 3.57 -12.62
C ALA A 37 15.55 4.13 -11.79
N GLY A 38 14.83 3.25 -11.08
CA GLY A 38 13.53 3.52 -10.46
C GLY A 38 13.46 4.86 -9.72
N ILE A 39 12.53 5.73 -10.15
CA ILE A 39 12.28 7.02 -9.51
C ILE A 39 11.81 6.75 -8.07
N THR A 40 12.62 7.22 -7.11
CA THR A 40 12.30 7.13 -5.70
C THR A 40 11.52 8.37 -5.32
N THR A 41 10.25 8.20 -4.95
CA THR A 41 9.42 9.31 -4.48
C THR A 41 9.31 9.27 -2.98
N GLN A 42 9.34 10.44 -2.36
CA GLN A 42 8.98 10.60 -0.96
C GLN A 42 7.48 10.28 -0.78
N ARG A 43 7.17 9.41 0.16
CA ARG A 43 5.81 9.07 0.60
C ARG A 43 5.71 9.24 2.11
N PHE A 44 4.50 9.25 2.65
CA PHE A 44 4.26 9.41 4.08
C PHE A 44 3.39 8.28 4.61
N ARG A 45 3.75 7.68 5.75
CA ARG A 45 2.88 6.79 6.53
C ARG A 45 2.06 7.63 7.50
N CYS A 46 0.76 7.40 7.54
CA CYS A 46 -0.14 8.02 8.51
C CYS A 46 -0.11 7.23 9.84
N PRO A 47 0.41 7.79 10.95
CA PRO A 47 0.47 7.09 12.24
C PRO A 47 -0.85 7.14 13.01
N THR A 48 -1.59 8.24 12.90
CA THR A 48 -2.82 8.54 13.64
C THR A 48 -3.92 9.01 12.69
N GLY A 49 -5.15 9.11 13.21
CA GLY A 49 -6.32 9.61 12.45
C GLY A 49 -7.06 8.57 11.60
N PRO A 50 -8.05 9.01 10.81
CA PRO A 50 -8.99 8.13 10.10
C PRO A 50 -8.35 7.30 8.98
N ARG A 51 -7.11 7.61 8.58
CA ARG A 51 -6.36 6.89 7.53
C ARG A 51 -5.08 6.23 8.07
N LYS A 52 -5.05 5.92 9.37
CA LYS A 52 -3.94 5.22 10.04
C LYS A 52 -3.48 3.99 9.26
N GLY A 53 -2.16 3.82 9.12
CA GLY A 53 -1.52 2.71 8.42
C GLY A 53 -1.40 2.87 6.90
N ARG A 54 -2.09 3.83 6.29
CA ARG A 54 -2.00 4.08 4.85
C ARG A 54 -0.72 4.84 4.49
N ILE A 55 -0.07 4.44 3.40
CA ILE A 55 1.02 5.22 2.77
C ILE A 55 0.39 6.16 1.74
N VAL A 56 0.64 7.46 1.86
CA VAL A 56 0.08 8.49 0.98
C VAL A 56 1.18 9.38 0.40
N ALA A 57 0.86 10.13 -0.65
CA ALA A 57 1.79 11.05 -1.30
C ALA A 57 2.03 12.34 -0.48
N ASN A 58 1.02 12.87 0.20
CA ASN A 58 1.10 14.15 0.91
C ASN A 58 0.71 13.99 2.39
N PRO A 59 1.36 14.70 3.32
CA PRO A 59 1.12 14.57 4.77
C PRO A 59 -0.30 14.98 5.18
N SER A 60 -0.84 16.07 4.60
CA SER A 60 -2.17 16.59 4.94
C SER A 60 -3.32 15.63 4.60
N THR A 61 -3.06 14.60 3.79
CA THR A 61 -4.08 13.62 3.43
C THR A 61 -4.38 12.61 4.53
N CYS A 62 -3.53 12.50 5.56
CA CYS A 62 -3.71 11.57 6.68
C CYS A 62 -4.93 11.92 7.53
N ASN A 63 -5.15 13.21 7.80
CA ASN A 63 -6.23 13.69 8.66
C ASN A 63 -7.53 13.97 7.89
N LYS A 64 -7.54 13.80 6.56
CA LYS A 64 -8.75 13.99 5.77
C LYS A 64 -9.80 12.94 6.13
N PRO A 65 -11.08 13.32 6.30
CA PRO A 65 -12.15 12.39 6.62
C PRO A 65 -12.33 11.31 5.54
N LEU A 66 -12.98 10.23 5.94
CA LEU A 66 -13.35 9.14 5.04
C LEU A 66 -14.59 9.54 4.22
N ASN A 67 -14.58 9.20 2.94
CA ASN A 67 -15.73 9.43 2.07
C ASN A 67 -16.81 8.38 2.35
N ILE A 68 -17.75 8.69 3.24
CA ILE A 68 -18.82 7.76 3.67
C ILE A 68 -19.71 7.37 2.48
N LYS A 69 -20.08 8.33 1.64
CA LYS A 69 -20.91 8.10 0.44
C LYS A 69 -20.29 7.05 -0.49
N GLN A 70 -18.98 7.13 -0.74
CA GLN A 70 -18.26 6.16 -1.57
C GLN A 70 -18.18 4.79 -0.90
N SER A 71 -17.99 4.75 0.43
CA SER A 71 -17.95 3.50 1.19
C SER A 71 -19.29 2.75 1.14
N GLN A 72 -20.41 3.46 1.28
CA GLN A 72 -21.74 2.84 1.17
C GLN A 72 -22.05 2.36 -0.25
N LYS A 73 -21.72 3.17 -1.27
CA LYS A 73 -21.84 2.76 -2.68
C LYS A 73 -21.03 1.48 -2.95
N LEU A 74 -19.81 1.40 -2.43
CA LEU A 74 -18.95 0.23 -2.60
C LEU A 74 -19.48 -1.02 -1.88
N LYS A 75 -20.13 -0.87 -0.72
CA LYS A 75 -20.84 -1.98 -0.06
C LYS A 75 -21.99 -2.50 -0.94
N GLY A 76 -22.83 -1.60 -1.44
CA GLY A 76 -23.93 -1.97 -2.33
C GLY A 76 -23.46 -2.63 -3.63
N THR A 77 -22.40 -2.10 -4.27
CA THR A 77 -21.86 -2.71 -5.50
C THR A 77 -21.23 -4.08 -5.25
N ARG A 78 -20.56 -4.30 -4.11
CA ARG A 78 -20.02 -5.62 -3.74
C ARG A 78 -21.12 -6.65 -3.53
N GLN A 79 -22.20 -6.26 -2.86
CA GLN A 79 -23.35 -7.15 -2.65
C GLN A 79 -24.01 -7.51 -3.99
N ALA A 80 -24.29 -6.51 -4.83
CA ALA A 80 -24.99 -6.72 -6.09
C ALA A 80 -24.14 -7.44 -7.16
N LYS A 81 -22.84 -7.13 -7.26
CA LYS A 81 -21.98 -7.59 -8.36
C LYS A 81 -20.93 -8.64 -7.95
N GLY A 82 -20.79 -8.96 -6.66
CA GLY A 82 -19.76 -9.87 -6.17
C GLY A 82 -19.82 -11.26 -6.82
N SER A 83 -21.01 -11.86 -6.87
CA SER A 83 -21.24 -13.17 -7.50
C SER A 83 -20.97 -13.15 -9.00
N ILE A 84 -21.49 -12.14 -9.70
CA ILE A 84 -21.33 -11.97 -11.15
C ILE A 84 -19.84 -11.77 -11.49
N GLN A 85 -19.12 -10.95 -10.73
CA GLN A 85 -17.68 -10.74 -10.92
C GLN A 85 -16.90 -12.03 -10.68
N GLY A 86 -17.28 -12.84 -9.69
CA GLY A 86 -16.72 -14.17 -9.45
C GLY A 86 -16.91 -15.11 -10.65
N ALA A 87 -18.13 -15.23 -11.15
CA ALA A 87 -18.47 -16.05 -12.32
C ALA A 87 -17.71 -15.60 -13.58
N ARG A 88 -17.71 -14.30 -13.87
CA ARG A 88 -16.99 -13.73 -15.02
C ARG A 88 -15.49 -13.94 -14.91
N SER A 89 -14.90 -13.73 -13.73
CA SER A 89 -13.47 -13.98 -13.51
C SER A 89 -13.11 -15.46 -13.73
N SER A 90 -13.99 -16.37 -13.31
CA SER A 90 -13.81 -17.82 -13.53
C SER A 90 -13.88 -18.16 -15.01
N TYR A 91 -14.82 -17.58 -15.74
CA TYR A 91 -14.92 -17.72 -17.19
C TYR A 91 -13.65 -17.21 -17.89
N THR A 92 -13.19 -15.98 -17.57
CA THR A 92 -11.96 -15.41 -18.14
C THR A 92 -10.73 -16.26 -17.86
N LYS A 93 -10.61 -16.82 -16.65
CA LYS A 93 -9.49 -17.71 -16.30
C LYS A 93 -9.54 -19.05 -17.04
N LYS A 94 -10.73 -19.55 -17.39
CA LYS A 94 -10.91 -20.81 -18.13
C LYS A 94 -10.67 -20.66 -19.62
N TYR A 95 -11.27 -19.64 -20.25
CA TYR A 95 -11.35 -19.55 -21.71
C TYR A 95 -10.37 -18.57 -22.36
N SER A 96 -9.86 -17.56 -21.63
CA SER A 96 -8.92 -16.61 -22.25
C SER A 96 -7.63 -17.30 -22.67
N GLN A 97 -7.16 -16.98 -23.88
CA GLN A 97 -5.94 -17.58 -24.43
C GLN A 97 -4.70 -17.26 -23.59
N ALA A 98 -4.64 -16.07 -23.00
CA ALA A 98 -3.57 -15.67 -22.09
C ALA A 98 -3.55 -16.57 -20.84
N SER A 99 -4.71 -16.80 -20.22
CA SER A 99 -4.84 -17.68 -19.05
C SER A 99 -4.44 -19.12 -19.37
N GLN A 100 -4.83 -19.64 -20.54
CA GLN A 100 -4.46 -20.98 -20.98
C GLN A 100 -2.96 -21.14 -21.23
N ARG A 101 -2.31 -20.13 -21.85
CA ARG A 101 -0.85 -20.12 -22.04
C ARG A 101 -0.11 -20.15 -20.70
N VAL A 102 -0.51 -19.30 -19.75
CA VAL A 102 0.08 -19.29 -18.40
C VAL A 102 -0.12 -20.63 -17.69
N LYS A 103 -1.31 -21.25 -17.81
CA LYS A 103 -1.57 -22.59 -17.26
C LYS A 103 -0.58 -23.61 -17.82
N ARG A 104 -0.42 -23.69 -19.15
CA ARG A 104 0.53 -24.63 -19.79
C ARG A 104 1.97 -24.40 -19.31
N SER A 105 2.41 -23.14 -19.26
CA SER A 105 3.74 -22.81 -18.75
C SER A 105 3.94 -23.23 -17.30
N ASN A 106 2.95 -23.01 -16.43
CA ASN A 106 3.01 -23.42 -15.02
C ASN A 106 3.05 -24.95 -14.86
N LEU A 107 2.31 -25.71 -15.68
CA LEU A 107 2.38 -27.17 -15.68
C LEU A 107 3.78 -27.66 -16.09
N ALA A 108 4.35 -27.09 -17.16
CA ALA A 108 5.70 -27.43 -17.62
C ALA A 108 6.77 -27.15 -16.55
N LEU A 109 6.67 -26.00 -15.87
CA LEU A 109 7.55 -25.66 -14.76
C LEU A 109 7.38 -26.62 -13.57
N LYS A 110 6.15 -27.02 -13.23
CA LYS A 110 5.89 -27.99 -12.15
C LYS A 110 6.51 -29.35 -12.47
N ALA A 111 6.33 -29.85 -13.70
CA ALA A 111 6.92 -31.10 -14.15
C ALA A 111 8.46 -31.09 -14.07
N ARG A 112 9.10 -29.97 -14.42
CA ARG A 112 10.54 -29.78 -14.25
C ARG A 112 10.97 -29.76 -12.78
N ARG A 113 10.20 -29.12 -11.90
CA ARG A 113 10.53 -29.01 -10.47
C ARG A 113 10.40 -30.34 -9.73
N GLY A 114 9.42 -31.19 -10.08
CA GLY A 114 9.23 -32.50 -9.44
C GLY A 114 10.18 -33.60 -9.90
N LYS A 115 11.03 -33.33 -10.91
CA LYS A 115 12.08 -34.24 -11.39
C LYS A 115 13.47 -33.94 -10.82
N ARG A 116 13.60 -32.89 -10.00
CA ARG A 116 14.79 -32.61 -9.18
C ARG A 116 14.54 -33.10 -7.78
#